data_AF-A0A4Y2J2U4-F1
#
_entry.id   AF-A0A4Y2J2U4-F1
#
_cell.length_a   1.000
_cell.length_b   1.000
_cell.length_c   1.000
_cell.angle_alpha   90.00
_cell.angle_beta   90.00
_cell.angle_gamma   90.00
#
_symmetry.space_group_name_H-M   'P 1'
#
loop_
_entity.id
_entity.type
_entity.pdbx_description
1 polymer ?
#
loop_
_entity_poly.entity_id
_entity_poly.type
_entity_poly.pdbx_seq_one_letter_code
_entity_poly.pdbx_strand_id
1 'polypeptide(L)'
;DAVVEFDEWLKFFSNLGAQTKSHKELPEFLQTYLQLFFFIMDSNKDGLFCLKDYKKYLTAHNMDVSRAKECFETMVNDEDRANGNAMTSDRLRELVYDFWVSQDPNSPGKYICGTFDSSMLQELENMTKKK
;
A
#
# COMPACT_ATOMS: atom_id res chain seq x y z
N ASP A 1 23.39 -17.32 -1.38
CA ASP A 1 22.35 -18.24 -1.90
C ASP A 1 21.33 -17.39 -2.68
N ALA A 2 20.18 -17.93 -3.08
CA ALA A 2 19.13 -17.21 -3.82
C ALA A 2 17.89 -16.97 -2.94
N VAL A 3 18.08 -16.85 -1.63
CA VAL A 3 17.05 -16.64 -0.62
C VAL A 3 17.24 -15.22 -0.07
N VAL A 4 16.14 -14.52 0.19
CA VAL A 4 16.16 -13.24 0.90
C VAL A 4 15.59 -13.48 2.28
N GLU A 5 16.42 -13.37 3.30
CA GLU A 5 16.01 -13.54 4.68
C GLU A 5 15.22 -12.33 5.17
N PHE A 6 14.45 -12.52 6.26
CA PHE A 6 13.57 -11.48 6.75
C PHE A 6 14.31 -10.21 7.18
N ASP A 7 15.47 -10.34 7.83
CA ASP A 7 16.27 -9.18 8.25
C ASP A 7 16.91 -8.44 7.07
N GLU A 8 17.30 -9.17 6.01
CA GLU A 8 17.77 -8.60 4.75
C GLU A 8 16.67 -7.79 4.07
N TRP A 9 15.43 -8.31 4.07
CA TRP A 9 14.26 -7.60 3.56
C TRP A 9 13.98 -6.31 4.33
N LEU A 10 14.03 -6.35 5.67
CA LEU A 10 13.85 -5.14 6.48
C LEU A 10 14.93 -4.09 6.23
N LYS A 11 16.21 -4.51 6.15
CA LYS A 11 17.33 -3.62 5.83
C LYS A 11 17.15 -2.99 4.44
N PHE A 12 16.69 -3.77 3.47
CA PHE A 12 16.42 -3.28 2.12
C PHE A 12 15.39 -2.14 2.12
N PHE A 13 14.24 -2.31 2.76
CA PHE A 13 13.21 -1.26 2.82
C PHE A 13 13.63 -0.04 3.65
N SER A 14 14.38 -0.24 4.73
CA SER A 14 14.95 0.87 5.50
C SER A 14 15.91 1.71 4.66
N ASN A 15 16.76 1.07 3.85
CA ASN A 15 17.68 1.77 2.95
C ASN A 15 16.94 2.44 1.80
N LEU A 16 15.91 1.78 1.27
CA LEU A 16 15.06 2.29 0.19
C LEU A 16 14.44 3.64 0.59
N GLY A 17 13.84 3.72 1.78
CA GLY A 17 13.25 4.95 2.30
C GLY A 17 14.27 6.06 2.59
N ALA A 18 15.51 5.71 2.92
CA ALA A 18 16.59 6.68 3.12
C ALA A 18 17.18 7.23 1.82
N GLN A 19 17.09 6.48 0.72
CA GLN A 19 17.77 6.80 -0.55
C GLN A 19 16.84 7.32 -1.64
N THR A 20 15.53 7.16 -1.49
CA THR A 20 14.54 7.58 -2.48
C THR A 20 13.61 8.64 -1.89
N LYS A 21 13.08 9.50 -2.74
CA LYS A 21 12.07 10.52 -2.38
C LYS A 21 10.72 10.31 -3.05
N SER A 22 10.66 9.43 -4.04
CA SER A 22 9.43 9.12 -4.77
C SER A 22 9.48 7.73 -5.36
N HIS A 23 8.31 7.21 -5.72
CA HIS A 23 8.18 5.92 -6.41
C HIS A 23 8.93 5.87 -7.77
N LYS A 24 9.27 7.03 -8.36
CA LYS A 24 10.00 7.14 -9.64
C LYS A 24 11.50 6.87 -9.49
N GLU A 25 12.02 6.96 -8.26
CA GLU A 25 13.43 6.70 -7.92
C GLU A 25 13.66 5.25 -7.47
N LEU A 26 12.61 4.43 -7.43
CA LEU A 26 12.71 3.03 -7.04
C LEU A 26 13.54 2.22 -8.06
N PRO A 27 14.22 1.16 -7.61
CA PRO A 27 14.79 0.16 -8.52
C PRO A 27 13.75 -0.38 -9.51
N GLU A 28 14.19 -0.71 -10.73
CA GLU A 28 13.32 -1.12 -11.84
C GLU A 28 12.36 -2.26 -11.48
N PHE A 29 12.83 -3.24 -10.70
CA PHE A 29 12.01 -4.37 -10.29
C PHE A 29 10.82 -3.94 -9.40
N LEU A 30 11.01 -2.93 -8.54
CA LEU A 30 9.92 -2.38 -7.72
C LEU A 30 8.98 -1.51 -8.56
N GLN A 31 9.49 -0.77 -9.55
CA GLN A 31 8.61 -0.04 -10.47
C GLN A 31 7.73 -1.00 -11.28
N THR A 32 8.31 -2.12 -11.71
CA THR A 32 7.57 -3.21 -12.38
C THR A 32 6.56 -3.85 -11.44
N TYR A 33 6.95 -4.14 -10.20
CA TYR A 33 6.04 -4.66 -9.18
C TYR A 33 4.86 -3.71 -8.96
N LEU A 34 5.11 -2.41 -8.84
CA LEU A 34 4.07 -1.38 -8.68
C LEU A 34 3.10 -1.33 -9.87
N GLN A 35 3.60 -1.50 -11.10
CA GLN A 35 2.77 -1.61 -12.29
C GLN A 35 1.88 -2.86 -12.27
N LEU A 36 2.44 -4.00 -11.87
CA LEU A 36 1.70 -5.26 -11.75
C LEU A 36 0.65 -5.17 -10.62
N PHE A 37 1.01 -4.55 -9.50
CA PHE A 37 0.11 -4.32 -8.38
C PHE A 37 -1.08 -3.46 -8.80
N PHE A 38 -0.86 -2.40 -9.58
CA PHE A 38 -1.95 -1.61 -10.16
C PHE A 38 -2.92 -2.48 -10.99
N PHE A 39 -2.42 -3.38 -11.84
CA PHE A 39 -3.28 -4.26 -12.65
C PHE A 39 -4.08 -5.26 -11.82
N ILE A 40 -3.58 -5.66 -10.65
CA ILE A 40 -4.32 -6.50 -9.70
C ILE A 40 -5.45 -5.68 -9.06
N MET A 41 -5.17 -4.42 -8.75
CA MET A 41 -6.12 -3.52 -8.10
C MET A 41 -7.22 -3.04 -9.05
N ASP A 42 -6.87 -2.61 -10.27
CA ASP A 42 -7.79 -2.14 -11.32
C ASP A 42 -8.66 -3.27 -11.87
N SER A 43 -9.75 -3.56 -11.16
CA SER A 43 -10.55 -4.76 -11.37
C SER A 43 -11.43 -4.72 -12.62
N ASN A 44 -11.82 -3.52 -13.05
CA ASN A 44 -12.64 -3.28 -14.24
C ASN A 44 -11.80 -2.88 -15.46
N LYS A 45 -10.48 -2.67 -15.29
CA LYS A 45 -9.50 -2.38 -16.35
C LYS A 45 -9.78 -1.05 -17.04
N ASP A 46 -10.26 -0.06 -16.29
CA ASP A 46 -10.52 1.29 -16.82
C ASP A 46 -9.33 2.23 -16.66
N GLY A 47 -8.22 1.75 -16.10
CA GLY A 47 -7.02 2.55 -15.88
C GLY A 47 -7.10 3.45 -14.64
N LEU A 48 -8.13 3.27 -13.81
CA LEU A 48 -8.32 3.98 -12.55
C LEU A 48 -8.47 2.99 -11.38
N PHE A 49 -8.27 3.51 -10.18
CA PHE A 49 -8.49 2.79 -8.93
C PHE A 49 -9.51 3.53 -8.08
N CYS A 50 -10.68 2.93 -7.87
CA CYS A 50 -11.76 3.52 -7.08
C CYS A 50 -12.15 2.66 -5.87
N LEU A 51 -13.11 3.14 -5.07
CA LEU A 51 -13.60 2.40 -3.90
C LEU A 51 -14.15 1.00 -4.24
N LYS A 52 -14.72 0.81 -5.44
CA LYS A 52 -15.22 -0.51 -5.86
C LYS A 52 -14.07 -1.50 -6.07
N ASP A 53 -12.97 -1.03 -6.65
CA ASP A 53 -11.75 -1.81 -6.85
C ASP A 53 -11.12 -2.18 -5.52
N TYR A 54 -10.99 -1.21 -4.62
CA TYR A 54 -10.47 -1.44 -3.28
C TYR A 54 -11.29 -2.50 -2.52
N LYS A 55 -12.63 -2.39 -2.52
CA LYS A 55 -13.50 -3.40 -1.88
C LYS A 55 -13.35 -4.79 -2.50
N LYS A 56 -13.19 -4.88 -3.83
CA LYS A 56 -12.96 -6.16 -4.50
C LYS A 56 -11.61 -6.76 -4.11
N TYR A 57 -10.55 -5.95 -4.06
CA TYR A 57 -9.23 -6.38 -3.58
C TYR A 57 -9.32 -6.96 -2.16
N LEU A 58 -9.91 -6.21 -1.22
CA LEU A 58 -10.09 -6.68 0.16
C LEU A 58 -10.87 -8.00 0.22
N THR A 59 -11.97 -8.10 -0.54
CA THR A 59 -12.78 -9.32 -0.59
C THR A 59 -12.01 -10.51 -1.15
N ALA A 60 -11.24 -10.31 -2.24
CA ALA A 60 -10.45 -11.35 -2.88
C ALA A 60 -9.35 -11.91 -1.95
N HIS A 61 -8.87 -11.09 -1.01
CA HIS A 61 -7.87 -11.48 -0.01
C HIS A 61 -8.45 -11.86 1.36
N ASN A 62 -9.78 -12.05 1.48
CA ASN A 62 -10.47 -12.35 2.75
C ASN A 62 -10.19 -11.32 3.87
N MET A 63 -10.04 -10.05 3.50
CA MET A 63 -9.83 -8.94 4.44
C MET A 63 -11.16 -8.30 4.86
N ASP A 64 -11.13 -7.53 5.95
CA ASP A 64 -12.31 -6.81 6.43
C ASP A 64 -12.67 -5.62 5.51
N VAL A 65 -13.90 -5.64 5.00
CA VAL A 65 -14.47 -4.61 4.12
C VAL A 65 -15.30 -3.57 4.88
N SER A 66 -15.55 -3.76 6.18
CA SER A 66 -16.44 -2.92 6.99
C SER A 66 -15.99 -1.45 6.99
N ARG A 67 -14.68 -1.21 7.11
CA ARG A 67 -14.04 0.11 7.12
C ARG A 67 -13.49 0.56 5.76
N ALA A 68 -13.73 -0.20 4.69
CA ALA A 68 -13.11 0.06 3.39
C ALA A 68 -13.40 1.47 2.87
N LYS A 69 -14.61 2.01 3.11
CA LYS A 69 -14.97 3.37 2.68
C LYS A 69 -14.19 4.43 3.45
N GLU A 70 -14.18 4.34 4.79
CA GLU A 70 -13.46 5.26 5.67
C GLU A 70 -11.97 5.29 5.32
N CYS A 71 -11.33 4.11 5.25
CA CYS A 71 -9.92 3.97 4.90
C CYS A 71 -9.61 4.48 3.49
N PHE A 72 -10.50 4.25 2.52
CA PHE A 72 -10.29 4.79 1.17
C PHE A 72 -10.37 6.31 1.13
N GLU A 73 -11.28 6.91 1.89
CA GLU A 73 -11.45 8.36 1.95
C GLU A 73 -10.21 9.09 2.51
N THR A 74 -9.39 8.44 3.33
CA THR A 74 -8.12 9.01 3.81
C THR A 74 -7.01 9.01 2.75
N MET A 75 -7.12 8.16 1.73
CA MET A 75 -6.14 8.07 0.63
C MET A 75 -6.42 9.09 -0.49
N VAL A 76 -7.69 9.47 -0.65
CA VAL A 76 -8.20 10.33 -1.73
C VAL A 76 -7.86 11.81 -1.49
N ASN A 77 -7.13 12.41 -2.44
CA ASN A 77 -6.84 13.85 -2.45
C ASN A 77 -7.85 14.64 -3.32
N ASP A 78 -7.66 15.96 -3.45
CA ASP A 78 -8.57 16.82 -4.22
C ASP A 78 -8.59 16.52 -5.73
N GLU A 79 -7.46 16.10 -6.31
CA GLU A 79 -7.37 15.72 -7.73
C GLU A 79 -8.14 14.42 -7.99
N ASP A 80 -8.02 13.45 -7.09
CA ASP A 80 -8.78 12.19 -7.13
C ASP A 80 -10.29 12.46 -7.00
N ARG A 81 -10.69 13.41 -6.14
CA ARG A 81 -12.11 13.83 -6.00
C ARG A 81 -12.62 14.48 -7.26
N ALA A 82 -11.84 15.36 -7.88
CA ALA A 82 -12.17 15.98 -9.16
C ALA A 82 -12.31 14.93 -10.28
N ASN A 83 -11.57 13.81 -10.17
CA ASN A 83 -11.68 12.65 -11.05
C ASN A 83 -12.73 11.61 -10.58
N GLY A 84 -13.78 12.05 -9.86
CA GLY A 84 -14.88 11.16 -9.46
C GLY A 84 -14.57 10.21 -8.31
N ASN A 85 -13.59 10.56 -7.45
CA ASN A 85 -13.03 9.71 -6.39
C ASN A 85 -12.31 8.46 -6.95
N ALA A 86 -11.55 8.65 -8.03
CA ALA A 86 -10.79 7.60 -8.68
C ALA A 86 -9.35 8.05 -8.93
N MET A 87 -8.40 7.22 -8.49
CA MET A 87 -6.96 7.49 -8.57
C MET A 87 -6.39 6.98 -9.88
N THR A 88 -5.42 7.70 -10.42
CA THR A 88 -4.63 7.22 -11.57
C THR A 88 -3.63 6.14 -11.13
N SER A 89 -3.02 5.46 -12.11
CA SER A 89 -1.93 4.53 -11.82
C SER A 89 -0.75 5.20 -11.11
N ASP A 90 -0.36 6.42 -11.49
CA ASP A 90 0.75 7.14 -10.84
C ASP A 90 0.42 7.41 -9.36
N ARG A 91 -0.82 7.84 -9.09
CA ARG A 91 -1.28 8.13 -7.72
C ARG A 91 -1.31 6.89 -6.83
N LEU A 92 -1.77 5.74 -7.36
CA LEU A 92 -1.72 4.48 -6.61
C LEU A 92 -0.27 4.10 -6.27
N ARG A 93 0.67 4.30 -7.19
CA ARG A 93 2.10 4.00 -6.95
C ARG A 93 2.71 4.90 -5.88
N GLU A 94 2.33 6.17 -5.85
CA GLU A 94 2.72 7.09 -4.77
C GLU A 94 2.25 6.59 -3.40
N LEU A 95 1.00 6.12 -3.30
CA LEU A 95 0.44 5.59 -2.04
C LEU A 95 1.12 4.29 -1.60
N VAL A 96 1.41 3.38 -2.54
CA VAL A 96 2.14 2.14 -2.20
C VAL A 96 3.58 2.43 -1.78
N TYR A 97 4.23 3.40 -2.44
CA TYR A 97 5.53 3.87 -2.01
C TYR A 97 5.50 4.46 -0.60
N ASP A 98 4.54 5.36 -0.32
CA ASP A 98 4.34 5.92 1.00
C ASP A 98 4.12 4.82 2.05
N PHE A 99 3.30 3.81 1.76
CA PHE A 99 3.12 2.64 2.63
C PHE A 99 4.42 1.88 2.91
N TRP A 100 5.33 1.79 1.95
CA TRP A 100 6.60 1.08 2.12
C TRP A 100 7.64 1.82 2.95
N VAL A 101 7.70 3.15 2.83
CA VAL A 101 8.83 3.92 3.37
C VAL A 101 8.45 4.91 4.47
N SER A 102 7.19 5.33 4.53
CA SER A 102 6.75 6.35 5.47
C SER A 102 6.86 5.87 6.91
N GLN A 103 7.32 6.78 7.78
CA GLN A 103 7.33 6.59 9.23
C GLN A 103 6.19 7.38 9.90
N ASP A 104 5.38 8.09 9.11
CA ASP A 104 4.23 8.82 9.63
C ASP A 104 3.06 7.85 9.88
N PRO A 105 2.58 7.70 11.13
CA PRO A 105 1.44 6.85 11.44
C PRO A 105 0.12 7.31 10.80
N ASN A 106 0.07 8.52 10.26
CA ASN A 106 -1.09 9.10 9.57
C ASN A 106 -0.85 9.28 8.07
N SER A 107 0.15 8.59 7.50
CA SER A 107 0.48 8.74 6.10
C SER A 107 -0.70 8.35 5.19
N PRO A 108 -0.89 9.03 4.04
CA PRO A 108 -2.01 8.74 3.15
C PRO A 108 -2.03 7.30 2.64
N GLY A 109 -0.87 6.67 2.45
CA GLY A 109 -0.72 5.30 1.97
C GLY A 109 -1.03 4.22 3.00
N LYS A 110 -1.23 4.56 4.29
CA LYS A 110 -1.39 3.62 5.40
C LYS A 110 -2.33 2.43 5.11
N TYR A 111 -3.46 2.71 4.44
CA TYR A 111 -4.50 1.70 4.21
C TYR A 111 -4.50 1.10 2.80
N ILE A 112 -3.49 1.37 1.95
CA ILE A 112 -3.49 0.93 0.55
C ILE A 112 -3.53 -0.59 0.41
N CYS A 113 -2.98 -1.31 1.37
CA CYS A 113 -2.93 -2.79 1.42
C CYS A 113 -3.97 -3.41 2.39
N GLY A 114 -4.85 -2.63 3.00
CA GLY A 114 -5.83 -3.16 3.96
C GLY A 114 -6.37 -2.15 4.96
N THR A 115 -7.43 -2.52 5.66
CA THR A 115 -8.14 -1.70 6.67
C THR A 115 -7.55 -1.86 8.09
N PHE A 116 -6.36 -2.43 8.20
CA PHE A 116 -5.71 -2.70 9.47
C PHE A 116 -5.05 -1.44 10.01
N ASP A 117 -5.35 -1.11 11.26
CA ASP A 117 -4.52 -0.17 12.00
C ASP A 117 -3.17 -0.83 12.28
N SER A 118 -2.09 -0.10 12.01
CA SER A 118 -0.75 -0.50 12.40
C SER A 118 -0.74 -0.70 13.91
N SER A 119 -0.70 -1.96 14.33
CA SER A 119 -0.41 -2.32 15.71
C SER A 119 1.08 -2.12 15.96
N MET A 120 1.46 -1.74 17.17
CA MET A 120 2.88 -1.58 17.48
C MET A 120 3.58 -2.93 17.30
N LEU A 121 4.78 -2.93 16.72
CA LEU A 121 5.61 -4.13 16.55
C LEU A 121 5.72 -4.93 17.86
N GLN A 122 5.85 -4.21 18.97
CA GLN A 122 5.92 -4.77 20.32
C GLN A 122 4.63 -5.50 20.74
N GLU A 123 3.46 -5.04 20.30
CA GLU A 123 2.18 -5.71 20.55
C GLU A 123 2.08 -7.02 19.76
N LEU A 124 2.51 -7.01 18.49
CA LEU A 124 2.53 -8.19 17.63
C LEU A 124 3.51 -9.26 18.16
N GLU A 125 4.69 -8.86 18.62
CA GLU A 125 5.66 -9.76 19.26
C GLU A 125 5.13 -10.37 20.57
N ASN A 126 4.33 -9.61 21.34
CA ASN A 126 3.72 -10.12 22.57
C ASN A 126 2.59 -11.13 22.28
N MET A 127 1.92 -11.03 21.14
CA MET A 127 0.88 -11.98 20.72
C MET A 127 1.49 -13.30 20.25
N THR A 128 2.67 -13.30 19.63
CA THR A 128 3.37 -14.51 19.19
C THR A 128 4.06 -15.26 20.33
N LYS A 129 4.53 -14.56 21.37
CA LYS A 129 5.09 -15.19 22.58
C LYS A 129 4.06 -15.87 23.50
N LYS A 130 2.76 -15.62 23.27
CA LYS A 130 1.66 -16.22 24.05
C LYS A 130 1.07 -17.49 23.43
N LYS A 131 1.70 -18.04 22.38
CA LYS A 131 1.43 -19.38 21.84
C LYS A 131 2.51 -20.35 22.28
#